data_AF-A0A3C1YGL8-F1
#
_entry.id   AF-A0A3C1YGL8-F1
#
_cell.length_a   1.000
_cell.length_b   1.000
_cell.length_c   1.000
_cell.angle_alpha   90.00
_cell.angle_beta   90.00
_cell.angle_gamma   90.00
#
_symmetry.space_group_name_H-M   'P 1'
#
loop_
_entity.id
_entity.type
_entity.pdbx_description
1 polymer ?
#
loop_
_entity_poly.entity_id
_entity_poly.type
_entity_poly.pdbx_seq_one_letter_code
_entity_poly.pdbx_strand_id
1 'polypeptide(L)'
;MQIDTIAILGAGNGGRAMTADLTLAGFKVNLFELPQFAPGIAKILNSGEITISGVAREGKAKINLVTTDIAEALHGVELVILCVPSFGQK
;
A
#
# COMPACT_ATOMS: atom_id res chain seq x y z
N MET A 1 -6.91 21.47 -1.42
CA MET A 1 -7.06 20.12 -0.84
C MET A 1 -5.71 19.69 -0.34
N GLN A 2 -5.61 19.32 0.93
CA GLN A 2 -4.45 18.63 1.48
C GLN A 2 -4.70 17.13 1.31
N ILE A 3 -3.66 16.33 1.03
CA ILE A 3 -3.77 14.88 0.96
C ILE A 3 -2.99 14.33 2.15
N ASP A 4 -3.70 13.70 3.08
CA ASP A 4 -3.14 13.07 4.27
C ASP A 4 -3.24 11.54 4.19
N THR A 5 -4.27 11.00 3.52
CA THR A 5 -4.51 9.54 3.40
C THR A 5 -4.56 9.06 1.95
N ILE A 6 -3.79 8.01 1.65
CA ILE A 6 -3.58 7.45 0.32
C ILE A 6 -3.91 5.95 0.32
N ALA A 7 -4.65 5.47 -0.67
CA ALA A 7 -4.82 4.04 -0.93
C ALA A 7 -3.92 3.60 -2.09
N ILE A 8 -3.15 2.54 -1.88
CA ILE A 8 -2.40 1.85 -2.92
C ILE A 8 -3.12 0.54 -3.21
N LEU A 9 -3.66 0.39 -4.43
CA LEU A 9 -4.36 -0.81 -4.86
C LEU A 9 -3.40 -1.70 -5.67
N GLY A 10 -3.03 -2.84 -5.11
CA GLY A 10 -2.07 -3.77 -5.69
C GLY A 10 -0.78 -3.83 -4.86
N ALA A 11 -0.47 -5.00 -4.33
CA ALA A 11 0.63 -5.22 -3.39
C ALA A 11 1.76 -6.07 -4.00
N GLY A 12 2.02 -5.88 -5.30
CA GLY A 12 3.27 -6.29 -5.95
C GLY A 12 4.45 -5.42 -5.52
N ASN A 13 5.64 -5.66 -6.10
CA ASN A 13 6.85 -4.93 -5.71
C ASN A 13 6.72 -3.40 -5.85
N GLY A 14 6.08 -2.93 -6.93
CA GLY A 14 5.83 -1.49 -7.14
C GLY A 14 4.93 -0.90 -6.06
N GLY A 15 3.81 -1.57 -5.75
CA GLY A 15 2.89 -1.13 -4.70
C GLY A 15 3.53 -1.12 -3.32
N ARG A 16 4.34 -2.14 -2.99
CA ARG A 16 5.10 -2.21 -1.73
C ARG A 16 6.11 -1.07 -1.61
N ALA A 17 6.89 -0.83 -2.67
CA ALA A 17 7.87 0.25 -2.68
C ALA A 17 7.21 1.62 -2.48
N MET A 18 6.12 1.87 -3.21
CA MET A 18 5.36 3.12 -3.09
C MET A 18 4.70 3.29 -1.73
N THR A 19 4.11 2.21 -1.19
CA THR A 19 3.47 2.22 0.13
C THR A 19 4.48 2.62 1.21
N ALA A 20 5.65 1.99 1.20
CA ALA A 20 6.68 2.26 2.19
C ALA A 20 7.32 3.65 2.01
N ASP A 21 7.60 4.08 0.77
CA ASP A 21 8.16 5.41 0.52
C ASP A 21 7.21 6.52 1.02
N LEU A 22 5.94 6.46 0.65
CA LEU A 22 4.92 7.44 1.06
C LEU A 22 4.67 7.40 2.57
N THR A 23 4.68 6.21 3.17
CA THR A 23 4.56 6.07 4.63
C THR A 23 5.73 6.76 5.34
N LEU A 24 6.96 6.51 4.89
CA LEU A 24 8.16 7.16 5.44
C LEU A 24 8.24 8.66 5.11
N ALA A 25 7.51 9.12 4.10
CA ALA A 25 7.33 10.53 3.79
C ALA A 25 6.28 11.23 4.69
N GLY A 26 5.57 10.48 5.54
CA GLY A 26 4.62 11.01 6.52
C GLY A 26 3.14 10.87 6.15
N PHE A 27 2.79 10.24 5.02
CA PHE A 27 1.40 9.99 4.65
C PHE A 27 0.83 8.77 5.37
N LYS A 28 -0.48 8.77 5.64
CA LYS A 28 -1.19 7.55 6.03
C LYS A 28 -1.47 6.74 4.78
N VAL A 29 -0.94 5.53 4.70
CA VAL A 29 -1.09 4.70 3.51
C VAL A 29 -1.85 3.41 3.83
N ASN A 30 -2.93 3.17 3.08
CA ASN A 30 -3.68 1.92 3.06
C ASN A 30 -3.21 1.08 1.88
N LEU A 31 -2.73 -0.14 2.13
CA LEU A 31 -2.33 -1.08 1.09
C LEU A 31 -3.40 -2.15 0.92
N PHE A 32 -3.90 -2.29 -0.30
CA PHE A 32 -4.87 -3.31 -0.68
C PHE A 32 -4.27 -4.36 -1.60
N GLU A 33 -4.71 -5.60 -1.42
CA GLU A 33 -4.52 -6.67 -2.38
C GLU A 33 -5.77 -7.54 -2.50
N LEU A 34 -5.99 -8.13 -3.67
CA LEU A 34 -7.12 -9.03 -3.88
C LEU A 34 -7.02 -10.27 -2.97
N PRO A 35 -8.13 -10.78 -2.41
CA PRO A 35 -8.12 -11.93 -1.51
C PRO A 35 -7.38 -13.16 -2.06
N GLN A 36 -7.50 -13.44 -3.36
CA GLN A 36 -6.78 -14.56 -4.01
C GLN A 36 -5.25 -14.42 -4.01
N PHE A 37 -4.73 -13.21 -3.81
CA PHE A 37 -3.28 -12.92 -3.75
C PHE A 37 -2.78 -12.68 -2.32
N ALA A 38 -3.66 -12.75 -1.31
CA ALA A 38 -3.30 -12.60 0.11
C ALA A 38 -2.12 -13.48 0.57
N PRO A 39 -1.98 -14.76 0.14
CA PRO A 39 -0.82 -15.57 0.51
C PRO A 39 0.53 -14.93 0.13
N GLY A 40 0.56 -14.16 -0.97
CA GLY A 40 1.76 -13.46 -1.45
C GLY A 40 2.17 -12.24 -0.61
N ILE A 41 1.29 -11.79 0.29
CA ILE A 41 1.52 -10.66 1.20
C ILE A 41 1.28 -10.98 2.67
N ALA A 42 1.08 -12.25 3.04
CA ALA A 42 0.76 -12.68 4.40
C ALA A 42 1.71 -12.11 5.46
N LYS A 43 3.01 -11.98 5.14
CA LYS A 43 3.99 -11.36 6.05
C LYS A 43 3.65 -9.91 6.38
N ILE A 44 3.26 -9.13 5.36
CA ILE A 44 2.95 -7.71 5.48
C ILE A 44 1.57 -7.53 6.15
N LEU A 45 0.60 -8.39 5.85
CA LEU A 45 -0.69 -8.43 6.55
C LEU A 45 -0.51 -8.66 8.06
N ASN A 46 0.39 -9.56 8.45
CA ASN A 46 0.63 -9.89 9.85
C ASN A 46 1.50 -8.85 10.57
N SER A 47 2.53 -8.31 9.91
CA SER A 47 3.45 -7.35 10.55
C SER A 47 2.94 -5.91 10.49
N GLY A 48 2.17 -5.55 9.47
CA GLY A 48 1.87 -4.15 9.14
C GLY A 48 3.12 -3.35 8.75
N GLU A 49 4.21 -4.01 8.35
CA GLU A 49 5.50 -3.37 8.10
C GLU A 49 6.12 -3.76 6.76
N ILE A 50 6.75 -2.78 6.11
CA ILE A 50 7.56 -2.98 4.90
C ILE A 50 8.93 -2.37 5.13
N THR A 51 9.99 -3.16 4.91
CA THR A 51 11.35 -2.62 4.83
C THR A 51 11.68 -2.28 3.38
N ILE A 52 12.17 -1.06 3.13
CA ILE A 52 12.66 -0.65 1.81
C ILE A 52 14.11 -0.20 1.86
N SER A 53 14.76 -0.35 0.71
CA SER A 53 16.08 0.17 0.42
C SER A 53 16.05 0.78 -0.97
N GLY A 54 16.56 2.00 -1.14
CA GLY A 54 16.60 2.67 -2.43
C GLY A 54 17.24 4.05 -2.31
N VAL A 55 17.56 4.65 -3.47
CA VAL A 55 18.21 5.97 -3.55
C VAL A 55 17.31 7.09 -2.98
N ALA A 56 16.00 6.99 -3.20
CA ALA A 56 15.06 7.99 -2.71
C ALA A 56 14.84 7.90 -1.19
N ARG A 57 14.74 6.66 -0.66
CA ARG A 57 14.47 6.41 0.75
C ARG A 57 14.83 4.98 1.13
N GLU A 58 15.22 4.81 2.39
CA GLU A 58 15.44 3.52 3.03
C GLU A 58 14.84 3.51 4.44
N GLY A 59 14.51 2.33 4.95
CA GLY A 59 14.01 2.18 6.32
C GLY A 59 12.87 1.18 6.47
N LYS A 60 12.25 1.18 7.65
CA LYS A 60 11.10 0.34 7.99
C LYS A 60 9.85 1.21 8.11
N ALA A 61 8.92 1.03 7.18
CA ALA A 61 7.65 1.72 7.15
C ALA A 61 6.60 0.92 7.94
N LYS A 62 5.95 1.55 8.91
CA LYS A 62 4.78 0.99 9.60
C LYS A 62 3.51 1.50 8.92
N ILE A 63 2.83 0.60 8.22
CA ILE A 63 1.72 0.91 7.32
C ILE A 63 0.45 1.18 8.13
N ASN A 64 -0.36 2.14 7.69
CA ASN A 64 -1.60 2.52 8.39
C ASN A 64 -2.62 1.38 8.37
N LEU A 65 -2.80 0.77 7.19
CA LEU A 65 -3.69 -0.38 6.99
C LEU A 65 -3.13 -1.28 5.89
N VAL A 66 -3.19 -2.59 6.09
CA VAL A 66 -2.96 -3.60 5.05
C VAL A 66 -4.17 -4.51 5.07
N THR A 67 -4.92 -4.57 3.97
CA THR A 67 -6.20 -5.27 3.95
C THR A 67 -6.46 -5.94 2.60
N THR A 68 -7.36 -6.91 2.61
CA THR A 68 -7.95 -7.52 1.41
C THR A 68 -9.41 -7.10 1.20
N ASP A 69 -9.91 -6.20 2.03
CA ASP A 69 -11.23 -5.58 1.87
C ASP A 69 -11.07 -4.20 1.21
N ILE A 70 -11.66 -4.04 0.03
CA ILE A 70 -11.57 -2.79 -0.73
C ILE A 70 -12.33 -1.65 -0.05
N ALA A 71 -13.41 -1.93 0.68
CA ALA A 71 -14.18 -0.91 1.37
C ALA A 71 -13.36 -0.30 2.52
N GLU A 72 -12.62 -1.13 3.27
CA GLU A 72 -11.70 -0.66 4.29
C GLU A 72 -10.55 0.16 3.69
N ALA A 73 -9.97 -0.31 2.58
CA ALA A 73 -8.85 0.37 1.93
C ALA A 73 -9.21 1.78 1.45
N LEU A 74 -10.45 1.99 1.00
CA LEU A 74 -10.92 3.26 0.43
C LEU A 74 -11.58 4.20 1.46
N HIS A 75 -11.82 3.75 2.69
CA HIS A 75 -12.53 4.55 3.68
C HIS A 75 -11.74 5.82 4.06
N GLY A 76 -12.30 7.00 3.77
CA GLY A 76 -11.72 8.29 4.13
C GLY A 76 -10.45 8.67 3.34
N VAL A 77 -10.18 8.01 2.22
CA VAL A 77 -8.99 8.24 1.40
C VAL A 77 -9.18 9.40 0.43
N GLU A 78 -8.16 10.23 0.26
CA GLU A 78 -8.18 11.42 -0.61
C GLU A 78 -7.50 11.18 -1.96
N LEU A 79 -6.60 10.20 -2.03
CA LEU A 79 -5.90 9.78 -3.24
C LEU A 79 -5.85 8.27 -3.37
N VAL A 80 -6.26 7.74 -4.52
CA VAL A 80 -6.14 6.33 -4.86
C VAL A 80 -5.09 6.16 -5.96
N ILE A 81 -4.11 5.30 -5.72
CA ILE A 81 -3.10 4.92 -6.71
C ILE A 81 -3.28 3.45 -7.07
N LEU A 82 -3.57 3.21 -8.34
CA LEU A 82 -3.78 1.88 -8.88
C LEU A 82 -2.45 1.28 -9.36
N CYS A 83 -1.86 0.41 -8.55
CA CYS A 83 -0.58 -0.26 -8.79
C CYS A 83 -0.78 -1.74 -9.20
N VAL A 84 -1.65 -1.95 -10.19
CA VAL A 84 -1.86 -3.26 -10.83
C VAL A 84 -1.52 -3.16 -12.32
N PRO A 85 -1.18 -4.29 -12.98
CA PRO A 85 -1.01 -4.31 -14.41
C PRO A 85 -2.25 -3.76 -15.13
N SER A 86 -2.07 -3.02 -16.23
CA SER A 86 -3.18 -2.35 -16.94
C SER A 86 -4.30 -3.30 -17.36
N PHE A 87 -3.98 -4.56 -17.69
CA PHE A 87 -4.99 -5.56 -18.05
C PHE A 87 -5.86 -6.01 -16.87
N GLY A 88 -5.44 -5.75 -15.63
CA GLY A 88 -6.18 -6.00 -14.40
C GLY A 88 -7.06 -4.84 -13.94
N GLN A 89 -7.06 -3.71 -14.66
CA GLN A 89 -7.88 -2.53 -14.36
C GLN A 89 -9.22 -2.63 -15.10
N LYS A 90 -10.06 -3.56 -14.66
CA LYS A 90 -11.40 -3.78 -15.23
C LYS A 90 -12.48 -3.50 -14.20
#